data_AF-A0A4D7CX74-F1
#
_entry.id   AF-A0A4D7CX74-F1
#
_cell.length_a   1.000
_cell.length_b   1.000
_cell.length_c   1.000
_cell.angle_alpha   90.00
_cell.angle_beta   90.00
_cell.angle_gamma   90.00
#
_symmetry.space_group_name_H-M   'P 1'
#
loop_
_entity.id
_entity.type
_entity.pdbx_description
1 polymer ?
#
loop_
_entity_poly.entity_id
_entity_poly.type
_entity_poly.pdbx_seq_one_letter_code
_entity_poly.pdbx_strand_id
1 'polypeptide(L)'
;MTYDKSFFDRVIDRKGTISAKWDGSPILYGEEDLIPMWVADTDFRAPKELIAAMQERLDNQIFGYAYNSDRTLEIIATWHQKRNHIHY
;
A
#
# COMPACT_ATOMS: atom_id res chain seq x y z
N MET A 1 -19.89 -5.43 -3.77
CA MET A 1 -18.98 -4.53 -3.03
C MET A 1 -17.84 -4.14 -3.97
N THR A 2 -17.30 -2.92 -3.86
CA THR A 2 -16.23 -2.41 -4.74
C THR A 2 -14.95 -3.27 -4.74
N TYR A 3 -14.72 -4.02 -3.66
CA TYR A 3 -13.64 -4.99 -3.51
C TYR A 3 -14.27 -6.34 -3.20
N ASP A 4 -14.54 -7.12 -4.24
CA ASP A 4 -15.05 -8.49 -4.12
C ASP A 4 -13.92 -9.50 -4.33
N LYS A 5 -14.27 -10.79 -4.34
CA LYS A 5 -13.33 -11.89 -4.56
C LYS A 5 -12.50 -11.71 -5.84
N SER A 6 -13.09 -11.22 -6.93
CA SER A 6 -12.38 -11.04 -8.20
C SER A 6 -11.22 -10.04 -8.09
N PHE A 7 -11.34 -9.05 -7.21
CA PHE A 7 -10.26 -8.08 -6.95
C PHE A 7 -9.04 -8.75 -6.31
N PHE A 8 -9.26 -9.66 -5.36
CA PHE A 8 -8.20 -10.34 -4.61
C PHE A 8 -7.66 -11.59 -5.33
N ASP A 9 -8.46 -12.26 -6.15
CA ASP A 9 -8.05 -13.43 -6.94
C ASP A 9 -7.13 -13.06 -8.11
N ARG A 10 -7.00 -11.77 -8.43
CA ARG A 10 -6.14 -11.31 -9.52
C ARG A 10 -4.67 -11.48 -9.12
N VAL A 11 -3.99 -12.41 -9.78
CA VAL A 11 -2.53 -12.56 -9.70
C VAL A 11 -1.84 -11.37 -10.38
N ILE A 12 -0.84 -10.82 -9.70
CA ILE A 12 -0.05 -9.67 -10.15
C ILE A 12 1.41 -10.08 -10.12
N ASP A 13 2.08 -9.97 -11.26
CA ASP A 13 3.52 -10.14 -11.29
C ASP A 13 4.20 -8.92 -10.64
N ARG A 14 5.02 -9.19 -9.63
CA ARG A 14 5.78 -8.20 -8.85
C ARG A 14 7.29 -8.36 -9.04
N LYS A 15 7.74 -9.27 -9.92
CA LYS A 15 9.17 -9.39 -10.25
C LYS A 15 9.61 -8.15 -11.04
N GLY A 16 10.83 -7.68 -10.76
CA GLY A 16 11.41 -6.51 -11.42
C GLY A 16 10.79 -5.17 -11.01
N THR A 17 9.99 -5.14 -9.93
CA THR A 17 9.38 -3.89 -9.42
C THR A 17 10.14 -3.28 -8.25
N ILE A 18 11.37 -3.75 -7.98
CA ILE A 18 12.15 -3.38 -6.78
C ILE A 18 11.39 -3.82 -5.50
N SER A 19 10.73 -4.98 -5.57
CA SER A 19 10.00 -5.55 -4.44
C SER A 19 10.97 -6.29 -3.52
N ALA A 20 11.08 -5.87 -2.26
CA ALA A 20 11.87 -6.63 -1.28
C ALA A 20 11.40 -8.09 -1.19
N LYS A 21 10.08 -8.32 -1.20
CA LYS A 21 9.47 -9.65 -1.15
C LYS A 21 9.89 -10.55 -2.32
N TRP A 22 9.78 -10.04 -3.55
CA TRP A 22 9.96 -10.83 -4.77
C TRP A 22 11.38 -10.78 -5.34
N ASP A 23 12.00 -9.61 -5.36
CA ASP A 23 13.34 -9.38 -5.92
C ASP A 23 14.45 -9.56 -4.87
N GLY A 24 14.11 -9.59 -3.58
CA GLY A 24 15.07 -9.77 -2.48
C GLY A 24 15.39 -11.22 -2.16
N SER A 25 14.62 -12.19 -2.65
CA SER A 25 14.82 -13.63 -2.40
C SER A 25 16.24 -14.14 -2.73
N PRO A 26 16.85 -13.80 -3.89
CA PRO A 26 18.21 -14.24 -4.21
C PRO A 26 19.24 -13.69 -3.21
N ILE A 27 19.04 -12.46 -2.75
CA ILE A 27 19.97 -11.78 -1.83
C ILE A 27 19.87 -12.38 -0.42
N LEU A 28 18.66 -12.66 0.04
CA LEU A 28 18.40 -13.11 1.41
C LEU A 28 18.57 -14.62 1.59
N TYR A 29 18.28 -15.39 0.55
CA TYR A 29 18.20 -16.86 0.63
C TYR A 29 19.08 -17.59 -0.39
N GLY A 30 19.75 -16.87 -1.30
CA GLY A 30 20.66 -17.46 -2.29
C GLY A 30 19.99 -18.17 -3.47
N GLU A 31 18.66 -18.09 -3.58
CA GLU A 31 17.85 -18.80 -4.58
C GLU A 31 16.87 -17.86 -5.29
N GLU A 32 16.79 -17.95 -6.62
CA GLU A 32 15.97 -17.05 -7.45
C GLU A 32 14.52 -17.52 -7.63
N ASP A 33 14.28 -18.84 -7.55
CA ASP A 33 13.00 -19.47 -7.87
C ASP A 33 12.16 -19.83 -6.63
N LEU A 34 12.28 -19.03 -5.58
CA LEU A 34 11.45 -19.18 -4.38
C LEU A 34 10.05 -18.57 -4.58
N ILE A 35 9.05 -19.17 -3.94
CA ILE A 35 7.74 -18.55 -3.72
C ILE A 35 7.83 -17.72 -2.44
N PRO A 36 7.90 -16.38 -2.50
CA PRO A 36 8.14 -15.58 -1.31
C PRO A 36 6.88 -15.43 -0.46
N MET A 37 6.94 -15.91 0.79
CA MET A 37 5.85 -15.83 1.77
C MET A 37 6.30 -15.23 3.13
N TRP A 38 7.43 -14.52 3.14
CA TRP A 38 8.17 -14.21 4.36
C TRP A 38 7.90 -12.80 4.95
N VAL A 39 7.82 -11.76 4.12
CA VAL A 39 7.64 -10.37 4.58
C VAL A 39 6.17 -9.96 4.61
N ALA A 40 5.79 -9.15 5.60
CA ALA A 40 4.43 -8.67 5.84
C ALA A 40 4.03 -7.50 4.92
N ASP A 41 4.08 -7.72 3.60
CA ASP A 41 3.33 -6.94 2.61
C ASP A 41 2.33 -7.86 1.87
N THR A 42 1.52 -7.30 0.97
CA THR A 42 0.49 -8.06 0.24
C THR A 42 0.74 -8.06 -1.26
N ASP A 43 0.29 -9.10 -1.95
CA ASP A 43 0.31 -9.18 -3.43
C ASP A 43 -0.99 -8.66 -4.07
N PHE A 44 -1.73 -7.80 -3.37
CA PHE A 44 -2.93 -7.14 -3.88
C PHE A 44 -2.64 -5.72 -4.37
N ARG A 45 -3.47 -5.23 -5.29
CA ARG A 45 -3.44 -3.81 -5.65
C ARG A 45 -3.88 -2.98 -4.46
N ALA A 46 -3.30 -1.78 -4.33
CA ALA A 46 -3.84 -0.77 -3.43
C ALA A 46 -5.29 -0.40 -3.82
N PRO A 47 -6.12 0.02 -2.85
CA PRO A 47 -7.47 0.51 -3.11
C PRO A 47 -7.49 1.64 -4.15
N LYS A 48 -8.52 1.68 -5.00
CA LYS A 48 -8.70 2.72 -6.03
C LYS A 48 -8.73 4.12 -5.44
N GLU A 49 -9.25 4.29 -4.22
CA GLU A 49 -9.28 5.57 -3.52
C GLU A 49 -7.87 6.07 -3.20
N LEU A 50 -6.95 5.17 -2.84
CA LEU A 50 -5.55 5.51 -2.62
C LEU A 50 -4.86 5.87 -3.95
N ILE A 51 -5.08 5.08 -5.00
CA ILE A 51 -4.50 5.34 -6.33
C ILE A 51 -4.97 6.70 -6.87
N ALA A 52 -6.26 7.01 -6.75
CA ALA A 52 -6.82 8.30 -7.19
C ALA A 52 -6.20 9.49 -6.44
N ALA A 53 -6.06 9.39 -5.11
CA ALA A 53 -5.42 10.45 -4.32
C ALA A 53 -3.94 10.64 -4.70
N MET A 54 -3.23 9.54 -5.03
CA MET A 54 -1.86 9.64 -5.54
C MET A 54 -1.80 10.29 -6.92
N GLN A 55 -2.73 9.97 -7.83
CA GLN A 55 -2.82 10.59 -9.15
C GLN A 55 -3.09 12.09 -9.05
N GLU A 56 -4.06 12.50 -8.23
CA GLU A 56 -4.34 13.91 -7.97
C GLU A 56 -3.11 14.65 -7.42
N ARG A 57 -2.33 14.00 -6.54
CA ARG A 57 -1.08 14.57 -6.04
C ARG A 57 -0.02 14.71 -7.12
N LEU A 58 0.06 13.77 -8.06
CA LEU A 58 0.98 13.82 -9.20
C LEU A 58 0.61 14.96 -10.17
N ASP A 59 -0.68 15.19 -10.37
CA ASP A 59 -1.19 16.25 -11.26
C ASP A 59 -0.76 17.67 -10.82
N ASN A 60 -0.46 17.86 -9.53
CA ASN A 60 0.06 19.13 -9.02
C ASN A 60 1.48 19.47 -9.53
N GLN A 61 2.24 18.49 -10.06
CA GLN A 61 3.58 18.62 -10.68
C GLN A 61 4.70 19.30 -9.86
N ILE A 62 4.39 19.82 -8.67
CA ILE A 62 5.33 20.46 -7.75
C ILE A 62 5.45 19.58 -6.50
N PHE A 63 6.65 19.09 -6.21
CA PHE A 63 6.95 18.16 -5.11
C PHE A 63 7.93 18.77 -4.10
N GLY A 64 7.80 20.07 -3.83
CA GLY A 64 8.55 20.76 -2.78
C GLY A 64 8.12 20.36 -1.37
N TYR A 65 8.62 21.09 -0.36
CA TYR A 65 8.35 20.82 1.05
C TYR A 65 6.85 20.76 1.36
N ALA A 66 6.42 19.61 1.90
CA ALA A 66 5.06 19.39 2.37
C ALA A 66 4.97 19.71 3.86
N TYR A 67 3.85 20.32 4.28
CA TYR A 67 3.50 20.50 5.68
C TYR A 67 2.37 19.53 6.05
N ASN A 68 2.41 18.97 7.26
CA ASN A 68 1.33 18.14 7.78
C ASN A 68 0.18 19.03 8.24
N SER A 69 -0.97 18.96 7.56
CA SER A 69 -2.17 19.68 8.01
C SER A 69 -2.77 19.06 9.26
N ASP A 70 -3.42 19.85 10.11
CA ASP A 70 -4.21 19.39 11.27
C ASP A 70 -5.24 18.32 10.86
N ARG A 71 -5.76 18.42 9.63
CA ARG A 71 -6.66 17.44 9.02
C ARG A 71 -6.11 16.01 9.01
N THR A 72 -4.78 15.83 8.92
CA THR A 72 -4.17 14.49 8.93
C THR A 72 -4.40 13.82 10.28
N LEU A 73 -4.21 14.56 11.37
CA LEU A 73 -4.42 14.06 12.74
C LEU A 73 -5.91 13.76 12.96
N GLU A 74 -6.80 14.65 12.53
CA GLU A 74 -8.25 14.45 12.61
C GLU A 74 -8.72 13.17 11.92
N ILE A 75 -8.18 12.87 10.73
CA ILE A 75 -8.53 11.66 9.96
C ILE A 75 -8.09 10.39 10.70
N ILE A 76 -6.86 10.37 11.23
CA ILE A 76 -6.34 9.23 11.99
C ILE A 76 -7.22 9.00 13.22
N ALA A 77 -7.50 10.06 13.97
CA ALA A 77 -8.26 9.98 15.20
C ALA A 77 -9.71 9.52 14.93
N THR A 78 -10.34 10.03 13.86
CA THR A 78 -11.65 9.60 13.38
C THR A 78 -11.66 8.11 12.99
N TRP A 79 -10.59 7.61 12.35
CA TRP A 79 -10.48 6.19 11.99
C TRP A 79 -10.47 5.30 13.23
N HIS A 80 -9.68 5.67 14.25
CA HIS A 80 -9.61 4.95 15.51
C HIS A 80 -10.95 4.98 16.27
N GLN A 81 -11.64 6.12 16.28
CA GLN A 81 -12.98 6.20 16.88
C GLN A 81 -13.97 5.25 16.21
N LYS A 82 -14.01 5.23 14.87
CA LYS A 82 -14.97 4.42 14.11
C LYS A 82 -14.68 2.92 14.14
N ARG A 83 -13.40 2.53 14.06
CA ARG A 83 -13.00 1.13 13.92
C ARG A 83 -12.69 0.45 15.23
N ASN A 84 -12.11 1.18 16.17
CA ASN A 84 -11.56 0.64 17.41
C ASN A 84 -12.28 1.17 18.64
N HIS A 85 -13.29 2.04 18.49
CA HIS A 85 -14.07 2.64 19.58
C HIS A 85 -13.21 3.38 20.62
N ILE A 86 -12.09 3.94 20.16
CA ILE A 86 -11.21 4.76 21.01
C ILE A 86 -11.79 6.18 21.04
N HIS A 87 -12.14 6.64 22.24
CA HIS A 87 -12.62 7.99 22.52
C HIS A 87 -11.60 8.67 23.43
N TYR A 88 -11.12 9.84 23.02
CA TYR A 88 -10.21 10.70 23.77
C TYR A 88 -10.93 11.98 24.18
#